data_AF-A0A238FN73-F1
#
_entry.id   AF-A0A238FN73-F1
#
_cell.length_a   1.000
_cell.length_b   1.000
_cell.length_c   1.000
_cell.angle_alpha   90.00
_cell.angle_beta   90.00
_cell.angle_gamma   90.00
#
_symmetry.space_group_name_H-M   'P 1'
#
loop_
_entity.id
_entity.type
_entity.pdbx_description
1 polymer ?
#
loop_
_entity_poly.entity_id
_entity_poly.type
_entity_poly.pdbx_seq_one_letter_code
_entity_poly.pdbx_strand_id
1 'polypeptide(L)'
;MTSPQPRQQPPRIKLPPVPASALPQTVLPTPLSRGLQLGAFALATGITFYAVLIYDFGQKEHCFMPIRRWFDAQTSGLFTLSDRERAAFDPRVRTTPLPGAVGHESAVKPDRRTPIEYFKERENERST
;
A
#
# COMPACT_ATOMS: atom_id res chain seq x y z
N MET A 1 61.35 46.64 52.03
CA MET A 1 61.41 45.18 51.82
C MET A 1 59.98 44.67 51.72
N THR A 2 59.46 44.56 50.51
CA THR A 2 58.10 44.07 50.21
C THR A 2 58.19 42.56 50.02
N SER A 3 57.64 41.79 50.94
CA SER A 3 57.59 40.32 50.83
C SER A 3 56.49 39.93 49.83
N PRO A 4 56.73 38.99 48.89
CA PRO A 4 55.69 38.57 47.95
C PRO A 4 54.71 37.63 48.65
N GLN A 5 53.43 37.97 48.64
CA GLN A 5 52.36 37.09 49.13
C GLN A 5 52.33 35.79 48.30
N PRO A 6 52.28 34.60 48.92
CA PRO A 6 52.13 33.34 48.19
C PRO A 6 50.74 33.32 47.52
N ARG A 7 50.70 33.06 46.21
CA ARG A 7 49.44 32.90 45.45
C ARG A 7 48.66 31.74 46.07
N GLN A 8 47.59 32.04 46.81
CA GLN A 8 46.65 31.04 47.27
C GLN A 8 46.04 30.34 46.05
N GLN A 9 46.23 29.03 45.96
CA GLN A 9 45.55 28.23 44.95
C GLN A 9 44.04 28.27 45.23
N PRO A 10 43.18 28.44 44.20
CA PRO A 10 41.75 28.50 44.41
C PRO A 10 41.27 27.21 45.08
N PRO A 11 40.31 27.31 46.03
CA PRO A 11 39.86 26.16 46.80
C PRO A 11 39.31 25.10 45.86
N ARG A 12 39.81 23.87 45.97
CA ARG A 12 39.35 22.72 45.19
C ARG A 12 37.95 22.33 45.70
N ILE A 13 36.92 22.85 45.06
CA ILE A 13 35.51 22.57 45.37
C ILE A 13 35.26 21.08 45.15
N LYS A 14 35.06 20.34 46.24
CA LYS A 14 34.61 18.95 46.17
C LYS A 14 33.12 18.99 45.84
N LEU A 15 32.75 18.60 44.63
CA LEU A 15 31.33 18.46 44.30
C LEU A 15 30.72 17.40 45.24
N PRO A 16 29.53 17.65 45.80
CA PRO A 16 28.83 16.62 46.54
C PRO A 16 28.57 15.42 45.61
N PRO A 17 28.61 14.17 46.12
CA PRO A 17 28.26 13.01 45.32
C PRO A 17 26.81 13.16 44.86
N VAL A 18 26.62 13.40 43.57
CA VAL A 18 25.28 13.48 42.97
C VAL A 18 24.65 12.09 43.16
N PRO A 19 23.52 11.98 43.88
CA PRO A 19 22.87 10.68 44.04
C PRO A 19 22.42 10.20 42.66
N ALA A 20 22.56 8.91 42.38
CA ALA A 20 22.17 8.33 41.09
C ALA A 20 20.68 8.59 40.73
N SER A 21 19.86 8.99 41.71
CA SER A 21 18.47 9.43 41.55
C SER A 21 18.29 10.83 40.98
N ALA A 22 19.33 11.69 41.00
CA ALA A 22 19.32 13.03 40.41
C ALA A 22 19.83 13.05 38.96
N LEU A 23 20.22 11.90 38.42
CA LEU A 23 20.45 11.74 36.99
C LEU A 23 19.09 11.68 36.28
N PRO A 24 18.95 12.23 35.06
CA PRO A 24 17.73 12.11 34.30
C PRO A 24 17.49 10.64 34.00
N GLN A 25 16.71 9.97 34.86
CA GLN A 25 16.24 8.63 34.58
C GLN A 25 15.41 8.74 33.31
N THR A 26 15.93 8.15 32.24
CA THR A 26 15.28 8.12 30.94
C THR A 26 13.95 7.40 31.14
N VAL A 27 12.86 8.16 31.29
CA VAL A 27 11.53 7.60 31.49
C VAL A 27 11.20 6.81 30.22
N LEU A 28 11.42 5.50 30.27
CA LEU A 28 11.11 4.61 29.17
C LEU A 28 9.61 4.76 28.89
N PRO A 29 9.22 5.11 27.65
CA PRO A 29 7.82 5.36 27.35
C PRO A 29 7.02 4.10 27.66
N THR A 30 5.94 4.27 28.43
CA THR A 30 5.04 3.19 28.82
C THR A 30 4.54 2.46 27.57
N PRO A 31 4.27 1.14 27.64
CA PRO A 31 3.82 0.38 26.47
C PRO A 31 2.56 0.97 25.83
N LEU A 32 1.67 1.56 26.63
CA LEU A 32 0.50 2.30 26.17
C LEU A 32 0.88 3.57 25.40
N SER A 33 1.87 4.34 25.89
CA SER A 33 2.38 5.52 25.16
C SER A 33 2.97 5.13 23.81
N ARG A 34 3.70 4.01 23.72
CA ARG A 34 4.22 3.49 22.45
C ARG A 34 3.10 3.08 21.50
N GLY A 35 2.08 2.39 22.00
CA GLY A 35 0.90 2.02 21.21
C GLY A 35 0.18 3.24 20.65
N LEU A 36 -0.02 4.27 21.47
CA LEU A 36 -0.65 5.51 21.03
C LEU A 36 0.20 6.26 20.00
N GLN A 37 1.52 6.29 20.16
CA GLN A 37 2.42 6.89 19.18
C GLN A 37 2.34 6.18 17.83
N LEU A 38 2.39 4.85 17.80
CA LEU A 38 2.24 4.09 16.56
C LEU A 38 0.86 4.30 15.93
N GLY A 39 -0.19 4.34 16.74
CA GLY A 39 -1.55 4.64 16.29
C GLY A 39 -1.65 6.04 15.67
N ALA A 40 -1.05 7.05 16.30
CA ALA A 40 -1.00 8.41 15.78
C ALA A 40 -0.23 8.50 14.46
N PHE A 41 0.90 7.80 14.34
CA PHE A 41 1.65 7.73 13.08
C PHE A 41 0.86 7.04 11.97
N ALA A 42 0.22 5.91 12.26
CA ALA A 42 -0.63 5.21 11.30
C ALA A 42 -1.80 6.08 10.85
N LEU A 43 -2.48 6.75 11.79
CA LEU A 43 -3.59 7.65 11.51
C LEU A 43 -3.15 8.85 10.66
N ALA A 44 -2.04 9.51 11.03
CA ALA A 44 -1.51 10.65 10.28
C ALA A 44 -1.12 10.25 8.85
N THR A 45 -0.49 9.08 8.70
CA THR A 45 -0.14 8.53 7.39
C THR A 45 -1.41 8.24 6.57
N GLY A 46 -2.42 7.62 7.19
CA GLY A 46 -3.69 7.31 6.53
C GLY A 46 -4.46 8.56 6.09
N ILE A 47 -4.53 9.59 6.95
CA ILE A 47 -5.15 10.87 6.60
C ILE A 47 -4.40 11.53 5.45
N THR A 48 -3.07 11.52 5.47
CA THR A 48 -2.25 12.10 4.39
C THR A 48 -2.50 11.38 3.08
N PHE A 49 -2.51 10.04 3.09
CA PHE A 49 -2.79 9.24 1.90
C PHE A 49 -4.19 9.50 1.34
N TYR A 50 -5.20 9.55 2.21
CA TYR A 50 -6.56 9.90 1.84
C TYR A 50 -6.64 11.30 1.23
N ALA A 51 -5.99 12.28 1.85
CA ALA A 51 -5.97 13.66 1.36
C ALA A 51 -5.36 13.76 -0.04
N VAL A 52 -4.23 13.09 -0.29
CA VAL A 52 -3.51 13.18 -1.57
C VAL A 52 -4.25 12.46 -2.70
N LEU A 53 -4.77 11.25 -2.45
CA LEU A 53 -5.27 10.39 -3.52
C LEU A 53 -6.79 10.38 -3.66
N ILE A 54 -7.55 10.61 -2.60
CA ILE A 54 -9.00 10.38 -2.59
C ILE A 54 -9.76 11.69 -2.42
N TYR A 55 -9.35 12.52 -1.45
CA TYR A 55 -10.05 13.75 -1.11
C TYR A 55 -10.12 14.71 -2.29
N ASP A 56 -11.29 15.30 -2.47
CA ASP A 56 -11.55 16.31 -3.49
C ASP A 56 -11.47 17.69 -2.86
N PHE A 57 -10.41 18.44 -3.18
CA PHE A 57 -10.20 19.80 -2.69
C PHE A 57 -10.99 20.86 -3.49
N GLY A 58 -11.77 20.45 -4.50
CA GLY A 58 -12.68 21.30 -5.26
C GLY A 58 -12.29 21.50 -6.73
N GLN A 59 -13.01 22.40 -7.41
CA GLN A 59 -13.01 22.56 -8.88
C GLN A 59 -11.72 23.13 -9.50
N LYS A 60 -10.71 23.49 -8.71
CA LYS A 60 -9.44 24.06 -9.20
C LYS A 60 -8.35 22.98 -9.24
N GLU A 61 -7.34 23.15 -10.10
CA GLU A 61 -6.16 22.26 -10.12
C GLU A 61 -5.43 22.35 -8.77
N HIS A 62 -5.24 21.20 -8.11
CA HIS A 62 -4.54 21.09 -6.82
C HIS A 62 -3.14 20.52 -7.00
N CYS A 63 -2.22 20.87 -6.09
CA CYS A 63 -0.83 20.39 -6.10
C CYS A 63 -0.70 18.86 -6.02
N PHE A 64 -1.75 18.13 -5.61
CA PHE A 64 -1.77 16.67 -5.54
C PHE A 64 -2.34 15.98 -6.78
N MET A 65 -2.93 16.73 -7.74
CA MET A 65 -3.46 16.17 -8.99
C MET A 65 -2.43 15.40 -9.82
N PRO A 66 -1.17 15.85 -9.97
CA PRO A 66 -0.18 15.09 -10.74
C PRO A 66 0.14 13.72 -10.12
N ILE A 67 0.19 13.66 -8.79
CA ILE A 67 0.46 12.42 -8.04
C ILE A 67 -0.71 11.46 -8.20
N ARG A 68 -1.95 11.95 -8.09
CA ARG A 68 -3.15 11.16 -8.30
C ARG A 68 -3.21 10.57 -9.72
N ARG A 69 -2.92 11.38 -10.75
CA ARG A 69 -2.86 10.91 -12.15
C ARG A 69 -1.78 9.86 -12.38
N TRP A 70 -0.61 10.05 -11.77
CA TRP A 70 0.45 9.05 -11.82
C TRP A 70 0.02 7.73 -11.15
N PHE A 71 -0.61 7.80 -9.97
CA PHE A 71 -1.10 6.63 -9.26
C PHE A 71 -2.21 5.90 -10.04
N ASP A 72 -3.14 6.63 -10.63
CA ASP A 72 -4.20 6.08 -11.49
C ASP A 72 -3.59 5.38 -12.72
N ALA A 73 -2.54 5.96 -13.33
CA ALA A 73 -1.83 5.31 -14.43
C ALA A 73 -1.16 3.99 -13.99
N GLN A 74 -0.54 3.95 -12.81
CA GLN A 74 0.09 2.74 -12.29
C GLN A 74 -0.94 1.64 -11.96
N THR A 75 -2.04 2.02 -11.31
CA THR A 75 -3.09 1.07 -10.90
C THR A 75 -3.95 0.60 -12.07
N SER A 76 -4.08 1.41 -13.13
CA SER A 76 -4.81 1.03 -14.33
C SER A 76 -4.26 -0.26 -14.95
N GLY A 77 -2.94 -0.47 -14.89
CA GLY A 77 -2.28 -1.68 -15.36
C GLY A 77 -2.52 -2.93 -14.50
N LEU A 78 -2.90 -2.76 -13.23
CA LEU A 78 -3.10 -3.88 -12.29
C LEU A 78 -4.49 -4.51 -12.42
N PHE A 79 -5.48 -3.70 -12.79
CA PHE A 79 -6.87 -4.14 -12.96
C PHE A 79 -7.29 -4.21 -14.43
N THR A 80 -6.37 -3.93 -15.36
CA THR A 80 -6.62 -4.06 -16.80
C THR A 80 -5.78 -5.19 -17.37
N LEU A 81 -6.37 -5.96 -18.29
CA LEU A 81 -5.63 -6.96 -19.05
C LEU A 81 -4.46 -6.27 -19.75
N SER A 82 -3.26 -6.82 -19.61
CA SER A 82 -2.08 -6.39 -20.35
C SER A 82 -2.36 -6.46 -21.86
N ASP A 83 -1.66 -5.68 -22.68
CA ASP A 83 -1.89 -5.68 -24.14
C ASP A 83 -1.76 -7.08 -24.76
N ARG A 84 -0.90 -7.93 -24.17
CA ARG A 84 -0.76 -9.35 -24.56
C ARG A 84 -1.98 -10.18 -24.21
N GLU A 85 -2.55 -9.98 -23.02
CA GLU A 85 -3.77 -10.67 -22.61
C GLU A 85 -4.97 -10.14 -23.40
N ARG A 86 -5.07 -8.83 -23.64
CA ARG A 86 -6.09 -8.25 -24.53
C ARG A 86 -6.01 -8.84 -25.93
N ALA A 87 -4.81 -9.03 -26.49
CA ALA A 87 -4.63 -9.66 -27.79
C ALA A 87 -5.02 -11.15 -27.80
N ALA A 88 -4.76 -11.87 -26.70
CA ALA A 88 -5.19 -13.27 -26.55
C ALA A 88 -6.71 -13.42 -26.37
N PHE A 89 -7.36 -12.42 -25.78
CA PHE A 89 -8.81 -12.37 -25.58
C PHE A 89 -9.56 -11.60 -26.68
N ASP A 90 -8.87 -10.98 -27.65
CA ASP A 90 -9.51 -10.30 -28.77
C ASP A 90 -10.21 -11.34 -29.67
N PRO A 91 -11.54 -11.32 -29.78
CA PRO A 91 -12.29 -12.26 -30.61
C PRO A 91 -11.91 -12.19 -32.10
N ARG A 92 -11.25 -11.11 -32.55
CA ARG A 92 -10.75 -10.96 -33.93
C ARG A 92 -9.47 -11.76 -34.21
N VAL A 93 -8.69 -12.09 -33.18
CA VAL A 93 -7.46 -12.90 -33.33
C VAL A 93 -7.78 -14.38 -33.47
N ARG A 94 -8.90 -14.85 -32.89
CA ARG A 94 -9.39 -16.24 -33.03
C ARG A 94 -9.71 -16.65 -34.48
N THR A 95 -9.90 -15.68 -35.38
CA THR A 95 -10.31 -15.92 -36.77
C THR A 95 -9.18 -15.85 -37.78
N THR A 96 -7.91 -15.78 -37.37
CA THR A 96 -6.79 -15.88 -38.31
C THR A 96 -6.15 -17.25 -38.19
N PRO A 97 -6.51 -18.22 -39.07
CA PRO A 97 -5.84 -19.50 -39.09
C PRO A 97 -4.41 -19.27 -39.57
N LEU A 98 -3.42 -19.60 -38.74
CA LEU A 98 -2.06 -19.80 -39.24
C LEU A 98 -2.09 -20.92 -40.30
N PRO A 99 -1.38 -20.75 -41.43
CA PRO A 99 -1.35 -21.76 -42.49
C PRO A 99 -0.60 -23.00 -41.96
N GLY A 100 -1.35 -24.01 -41.50
CA GLY A 100 -0.80 -25.30 -41.08
C GLY A 100 -1.36 -25.92 -39.80
N ALA A 101 -2.25 -25.24 -39.07
CA ALA A 101 -2.91 -25.86 -37.92
C ALA A 101 -4.06 -26.78 -38.41
N VAL A 102 -3.80 -28.09 -38.38
CA VAL A 102 -4.77 -29.16 -38.62
C VAL A 102 -6.01 -28.91 -37.76
N GLY A 103 -7.14 -28.69 -38.42
CA GLY A 103 -8.41 -28.43 -37.79
C GLY A 103 -8.91 -29.64 -37.02
N HIS A 104 -9.01 -29.50 -35.69
CA HIS A 104 -10.06 -30.16 -34.94
C HIS A 104 -11.07 -29.08 -34.57
N GLU A 105 -11.98 -28.80 -35.50
CA GLU A 105 -13.14 -27.95 -35.27
C GLU A 105 -14.09 -28.66 -34.30
N SER A 106 -13.87 -28.52 -33.00
CA SER A 106 -14.97 -28.59 -32.05
C SER A 106 -15.60 -27.21 -32.01
N ALA A 107 -16.43 -26.92 -33.02
CA ALA A 107 -17.33 -25.78 -33.01
C ALA A 107 -18.36 -25.97 -31.89
N VAL A 108 -17.94 -25.71 -30.65
CA VAL A 108 -18.83 -25.66 -29.50
C VAL A 108 -19.68 -24.41 -29.68
N LYS A 109 -20.89 -24.62 -30.21
CA LYS A 109 -21.92 -23.59 -30.27
C LYS A 109 -22.09 -23.02 -28.85
N PRO A 110 -21.94 -21.70 -28.63
CA PRO A 110 -22.16 -21.14 -27.31
C PRO A 110 -23.59 -21.44 -26.89
N ASP A 111 -23.74 -22.25 -25.85
CA ASP A 111 -25.05 -22.68 -25.37
C ASP A 111 -25.82 -21.44 -24.91
N ARG A 112 -26.91 -21.13 -25.63
CA ARG A 112 -27.80 -20.00 -25.32
C ARG A 112 -28.90 -20.38 -24.34
N ARG A 113 -28.91 -21.63 -23.85
CA ARG A 113 -29.92 -22.13 -22.92
C ARG A 113 -29.74 -21.50 -21.54
N THR A 114 -30.86 -21.25 -20.88
CA THR A 114 -30.84 -20.85 -19.48
C THR A 114 -30.41 -22.04 -18.62
N PRO A 115 -29.81 -21.82 -17.44
CA PRO A 115 -29.33 -22.90 -16.58
C PRO A 115 -30.43 -23.94 -16.28
N ILE A 116 -31.68 -23.49 -16.13
CA ILE A 116 -32.83 -24.36 -15.83
C ILE A 116 -33.10 -25.38 -16.94
N GLU A 117 -33.04 -24.97 -18.21
CA GLU A 117 -33.27 -25.85 -19.36
C GLU A 117 -32.17 -26.92 -19.48
N TYR A 118 -30.91 -26.54 -19.19
CA TYR A 118 -29.78 -27.46 -19.21
C TYR A 118 -29.94 -28.61 -18.20
N PHE A 119 -30.35 -28.29 -16.97
CA PHE A 119 -30.54 -29.30 -15.93
C PHE A 119 -31.76 -30.19 -16.19
N LYS A 120 -32.84 -29.62 -16.72
CA LYS A 120 -34.07 -30.36 -17.04
C LYS A 120 -33.83 -31.43 -18.10
N GLU A 121 -33.04 -31.13 -19.14
CA GLU A 121 -32.72 -32.08 -20.20
C GLU A 121 -31.77 -33.19 -19.70
N ARG A 122 -30.77 -32.84 -18.88
CA ARG A 122 -29.87 -33.80 -18.22
C ARG A 122 -30.60 -34.80 -17.33
N GLU A 123 -31.66 -34.36 -16.65
CA GLU A 123 -32.48 -35.23 -15.80
C GLU A 123 -33.35 -36.19 -16.63
N ASN A 124 -33.89 -35.70 -17.75
CA ASN A 124 -34.65 -36.50 -18.71
C ASN A 124 -33.78 -37.54 -19.43
N GLU A 125 -32.56 -37.18 -19.83
CA GLU A 125 -31.58 -38.11 -20.43
C GLU A 125 -31.14 -39.22 -19.46
N ARG A 126 -31.15 -38.96 -18.14
CA ARG A 126 -30.76 -39.94 -17.13
C ARG A 126 -31.87 -40.93 -16.77
N SER A 127 -33.10 -40.65 -17.17
CA SER A 127 -34.29 -41.44 -16.85
C SER A 127 -34.75 -42.37 -17.99
N THR A 128 -33.96 -42.47 -19.06
CA THR A 128 -34.16 -43.39 -20.19
C THR A 128 -33.07 -44.45 -20.19
#